data_AF-A0A2D6G7S3-F1
#
_entry.id   AF-A0A2D6G7S3-F1
#
_cell.length_a   1.000
_cell.length_b   1.000
_cell.length_c   1.000
_cell.angle_alpha   90.00
_cell.angle_beta   90.00
_cell.angle_gamma   90.00
#
_symmetry.space_group_name_H-M   'P 1'
#
loop_
_entity.id
_entity.type
_entity.pdbx_description
1 polymer ?
#
loop_
_entity_poly.entity_id
_entity_poly.type
_entity_poly.pdbx_seq_one_letter_code
_entity_poly.pdbx_strand_id
1 'polypeptide(L)' 'MAKKQTKNKKQSEVWKKYKVEGDTVTRERSCQRCGPGYFLGNHSDRYVCGKCGFVEVKKKE' A
#
# COMPACT_ATOMS: atom_id res chain seq x y z
N MET A 1 -35.94 -13.64 5.87
CA MET A 1 -34.71 -12.99 6.38
C MET A 1 -33.61 -13.23 5.35
N ALA A 2 -33.26 -12.23 4.53
CA ALA A 2 -32.31 -12.43 3.43
C ALA A 2 -30.88 -12.58 3.98
N LYS A 3 -30.22 -13.69 3.64
CA LYS A 3 -28.83 -13.97 4.04
C LYS A 3 -27.90 -13.03 3.25
N LYS A 4 -27.23 -12.11 3.96
CA LYS A 4 -26.26 -11.18 3.37
C LYS A 4 -25.10 -11.98 2.78
N GLN A 5 -24.96 -11.98 1.46
CA GLN A 5 -23.85 -12.63 0.79
C GLN A 5 -22.56 -11.86 1.10
N THR A 6 -21.65 -12.49 1.86
CA THR A 6 -20.32 -11.95 2.14
C THR A 6 -19.40 -12.26 0.96
N LYS A 7 -18.95 -11.22 0.26
CA LYS A 7 -17.95 -11.37 -0.81
C LYS A 7 -16.60 -11.80 -0.23
N ASN A 8 -15.96 -12.77 -0.87
CA ASN A 8 -14.63 -13.23 -0.48
C ASN A 8 -13.60 -12.10 -0.70
N LYS A 9 -12.71 -11.87 0.27
CA LYS A 9 -11.67 -10.84 0.16
C LYS A 9 -10.64 -11.28 -0.87
N LYS A 10 -10.31 -10.40 -1.83
CA LYS A 10 -9.20 -10.64 -2.76
C LYS A 10 -7.88 -10.63 -1.98
N GLN A 11 -6.98 -11.55 -2.32
CA GLN A 11 -5.65 -11.61 -1.74
C GLN A 11 -4.84 -10.37 -2.13
N SER A 12 -3.97 -9.91 -1.22
CA SER A 12 -3.14 -8.73 -1.44
C SER A 12 -1.98 -9.04 -2.39
N GLU A 13 -1.93 -8.36 -3.53
CA GLU A 13 -0.88 -8.51 -4.55
C GLU A 13 0.37 -7.67 -4.21
N VAL A 14 0.94 -7.89 -3.02
CA VAL A 14 2.07 -7.11 -2.49
C VAL A 14 3.31 -7.22 -3.38
N TRP A 15 3.48 -8.36 -4.07
CA TRP A 15 4.58 -8.62 -5.00
C TRP A 15 4.65 -7.60 -6.15
N LYS A 16 3.52 -7.00 -6.56
CA LYS A 16 3.49 -5.98 -7.62
C LYS A 16 4.18 -4.67 -7.24
N LYS A 17 4.43 -4.44 -5.95
CA LYS A 17 5.09 -3.22 -5.45
C LYS A 17 6.62 -3.27 -5.50
N TYR A 18 7.16 -4.40 -5.94
CA TYR A 18 8.58 -4.57 -6.21
C TYR A 18 8.79 -4.49 -7.72
N LYS A 19 9.59 -3.52 -8.17
CA LYS A 19 10.08 -3.45 -9.53
C LYS A 19 11.53 -3.94 -9.56
N VAL A 20 11.85 -4.77 -10.54
CA VAL A 20 13.20 -5.26 -10.77
C VAL A 20 13.68 -4.58 -12.04
N GLU A 21 14.66 -3.68 -11.90
CA GLU A 21 15.31 -2.98 -13.00
C GLU A 21 16.75 -3.49 -13.07
N GLY A 22 16.95 -4.53 -13.91
CA GLY A 22 18.23 -5.22 -14.04
C GLY A 22 18.71 -5.80 -12.71
N ASP A 23 19.84 -5.27 -12.23
CA ASP A 23 20.49 -5.68 -10.97
C ASP A 23 19.94 -4.97 -9.73
N THR A 24 19.02 -4.00 -9.89
CA THR A 24 18.48 -3.19 -8.80
C THR A 24 17.01 -3.48 -8.51
N VAL A 25 16.68 -3.60 -7.23
CA VAL A 25 15.29 -3.80 -6.76
C VAL A 25 14.76 -2.48 -6.22
N THR A 26 13.94 -1.81 -7.02
CA THR A 26 13.26 -0.56 -6.67
C THR A 26 11.97 -0.90 -5.90
N ARG A 27 11.92 -0.51 -4.62
CA ARG A 27 10.77 -0.74 -3.74
C ARG A 27 9.92 0.52 -3.61
N GLU A 28 8.59 0.38 -3.62
CA GLU A 28 7.68 1.49 -3.36
C GLU A 28 7.82 1.99 -1.90
N ARG A 29 7.42 3.24 -1.64
CA ARG A 29 7.64 3.92 -0.34
C ARG A 29 7.10 3.10 0.84
N SER A 30 7.98 2.79 1.78
CA SER A 30 7.65 2.13 3.05
C SER A 30 7.30 3.14 4.13
N CYS A 31 6.46 2.73 5.09
CA CYS A 31 6.12 3.56 6.24
C CYS A 31 7.31 3.68 7.21
N GLN A 32 7.73 4.91 7.50
CA GLN A 32 8.83 5.22 8.44
C GLN A 32 8.57 4.72 9.87
N ARG A 33 7.30 4.59 10.27
CA ARG A 33 6.90 4.16 11.62
C ARG A 33 6.77 2.65 11.77
N CYS A 34 6.38 1.95 10.70
CA CYS A 34 6.13 0.50 10.74
C CYS A 34 7.34 -0.32 10.27
N GLY A 35 8.29 0.33 9.59
CA GLY A 35 9.49 -0.32 9.10
C GLY A 35 9.33 -0.99 7.72
N PRO A 36 10.39 -1.69 7.27
CA PRO A 36 10.43 -2.31 5.95
C PRO A 36 9.36 -3.41 5.83
N GLY A 37 8.69 -3.45 4.68
CA GLY A 37 7.59 -4.39 4.38
C GLY A 37 6.18 -3.80 4.49
N TYR A 38 6.02 -2.64 5.14
CA TYR A 38 4.75 -1.91 5.17
C TYR A 38 4.71 -0.82 4.11
N PHE A 39 4.16 -1.16 2.94
CA PHE A 39 3.96 -0.20 1.86
C PHE A 39 2.87 0.81 2.18
N LEU A 40 3.10 2.06 1.78
CA LEU A 40 2.06 3.07 1.78
C LEU A 40 1.09 2.82 0.61
N GLY A 41 -0.21 3.01 0.87
CA GLY A 41 -1.24 3.07 -0.14
C GLY A 41 -1.11 4.36 -0.92
N ASN A 42 -0.85 4.25 -2.22
CA ASN A 42 -0.69 5.39 -3.12
C ASN A 42 -2.08 5.82 -3.62
N HIS A 43 -2.62 6.90 -3.03
CA HIS A 43 -3.85 7.56 -3.51
C HIS A 43 -3.49 8.82 -4.30
N SER A 44 -4.44 9.40 -5.02
CA SER A 44 -4.21 10.58 -5.86
C SER A 44 -3.73 11.80 -5.06
N ASP A 45 -4.24 11.97 -3.85
CA ASP A 45 -4.02 13.10 -2.95
C ASP A 45 -3.08 12.79 -1.79
N ARG A 46 -2.88 11.51 -1.45
CA ARG A 46 -2.21 11.09 -0.22
C ARG A 46 -1.52 9.73 -0.30
N TYR A 47 -0.57 9.52 0.58
CA TYR A 47 0.01 8.23 0.90
C TYR A 47 -0.47 7.79 2.29
N VAL A 48 -1.04 6.60 2.42
CA VAL A 48 -1.62 6.13 3.69
C VAL A 48 -1.03 4.79 4.12
N CYS A 49 -0.60 4.68 5.38
CA CYS A 49 -0.23 3.40 5.96
C CYS A 49 -1.46 2.69 6.53
N GLY A 50 -1.78 1.50 6.00
CA GLY A 50 -2.89 0.69 6.50
C GLY A 50 -2.67 0.08 7.90
N LYS A 51 -1.42 0.06 8.42
CA LYS A 51 -1.10 -0.53 9.73
C LYS A 51 -1.18 0.50 10.87
N CYS A 52 -0.58 1.68 10.69
CA CYS A 52 -0.47 2.70 11.74
C CYS A 52 -1.30 3.97 11.47
N GLY A 53 -2.02 4.05 10.35
CA GLY A 53 -2.83 5.22 9.99
C GLY A 53 -2.03 6.47 9.62
N PHE A 54 -0.71 6.35 9.41
CA PHE A 54 0.12 7.46 8.98
C PHE A 54 -0.29 7.94 7.58
N VAL A 55 -0.46 9.25 7.42
CA VAL A 55 -0.87 9.87 6.16
C VAL A 55 0.14 10.95 5.77
N GLU A 56 0.70 10.85 4.56
CA GLU A 56 1.45 11.94 3.92
C GLU A 56 0.61 12.51 2.78
N VAL A 57 0.27 13.80 2.84
CA VAL A 57 -0.42 14.46 1.74
C VAL A 57 0.59 14.75 0.64
N LYS A 58 0.26 14.38 -0.60
CA LYS A 58 1.07 14.79 -1.75
C LYS A 58 0.81 16.26 -1.97
N LYS A 59 1.78 17.11 -1.60
CA LYS A 59 1.75 18.51 -2.03
C LYS A 59 1.86 18.51 -3.56
N LYS A 60 0.77 18.83 -4.23
CA LYS A 60 0.82 19.33 -5.61
C LYS A 60 1.18 20.80 -5.47
N GLU A 61 2.39 21.16 -5.86
CA GLU A 61 2.69 22.55 -6.21
C GLU A 61 1.99 22.91 -7.52
#